data_AF-A0A0F2QK83-F1
#
_entry.id   AF-A0A0F2QK83-F1
#
_cell.length_a   1.000
_cell.length_b   1.000
_cell.length_c   1.000
_cell.angle_alpha   90.00
_cell.angle_beta   90.00
_cell.angle_gamma   90.00
#
_symmetry.space_group_name_H-M   'P 1'
#
loop_
_entity.id
_entity.type
_entity.pdbx_description
1 polymer ?
#
loop_
_entity_poly.entity_id
_entity_poly.type
_entity_poly.pdbx_seq_one_letter_code
_entity_poly.pdbx_strand_id
1 'polypeptide(L)'
;MSASAASLSEALDLIFDHVESTDWYWGDAADEIELALRPNEPQSFKVIETALNQLPSLMARYSAWQIATGFEFLFNNVLSSYPLLFQDERIEETRRVLAAENLFDLFNVFFRDATTWTAPVHLQRTAASDRDQGYINTVCYMFWDNCPLVDFGIPSLRTACIKVMERCLSVPSNAVIESALHGLGHLAPKDPRAVDLSSGFAARGIGHPALIAYAKAASAGRVP
;
A
#
# COMPACT_ATOMS: atom_id res chain seq x y z
N MET A 1 34.25 12.23 7.54
CA MET A 1 34.27 11.02 6.68
C MET A 1 32.98 11.02 5.90
N SER A 2 33.04 11.07 4.57
CA SER A 2 31.84 10.99 3.74
C SER A 2 31.35 9.55 3.75
N ALA A 3 30.18 9.27 4.30
CA ALA A 3 29.52 7.98 4.05
C ALA A 3 29.31 7.85 2.54
N SER A 4 29.73 6.74 1.94
CA SER A 4 29.37 6.47 0.54
C SER A 4 27.86 6.20 0.50
N ALA A 5 27.16 6.73 -0.51
CA ALA A 5 25.76 6.40 -0.72
C ALA A 5 25.63 4.88 -0.87
N ALA A 6 24.70 4.27 -0.13
CA ALA A 6 24.37 2.85 -0.30
C ALA A 6 23.94 2.59 -1.75
N SER A 7 24.34 1.45 -2.30
CA SER A 7 23.80 0.99 -3.57
C SER A 7 22.29 0.73 -3.44
N LEU A 8 21.56 0.74 -4.57
CA LEU A 8 20.12 0.45 -4.53
C LEU A 8 19.80 -0.94 -3.97
N SER A 9 20.68 -1.92 -4.19
CA SER A 9 20.49 -3.26 -3.60
C SER A 9 20.62 -3.19 -2.08
N GLU A 10 21.68 -2.57 -1.57
CA GLU A 10 21.87 -2.40 -0.11
C GLU A 10 20.72 -1.60 0.52
N ALA A 11 20.21 -0.58 -0.18
CA ALA A 11 19.04 0.18 0.28
C ALA A 11 17.77 -0.67 0.38
N LEU A 12 17.56 -1.61 -0.55
CA LEU A 12 16.44 -2.54 -0.47
C LEU A 12 16.64 -3.55 0.66
N ASP A 13 17.85 -4.06 0.86
CA ASP A 13 18.16 -4.99 1.94
C ASP A 13 17.89 -4.34 3.30
N LEU A 14 18.28 -3.07 3.47
CA LEU A 14 18.02 -2.29 4.68
C LEU A 14 16.54 -2.09 4.99
N ILE A 15 15.63 -2.21 4.01
CA ILE A 15 14.19 -1.98 4.19
C ILE A 15 13.40 -3.29 4.28
N PHE A 16 13.85 -4.32 3.57
CA PHE A 16 13.11 -5.57 3.41
C PHE A 16 13.70 -6.72 4.24
N ASP A 17 15.01 -6.73 4.54
CA ASP A 17 15.66 -7.86 5.22
C ASP A 17 15.66 -7.71 6.75
N HIS A 18 14.49 -7.91 7.35
CA HIS A 18 14.31 -7.86 8.81
C HIS A 18 13.84 -9.18 9.39
N VAL A 19 14.13 -9.38 10.67
CA VAL A 19 13.65 -10.53 11.43
C VAL A 19 12.12 -10.50 11.49
N GLU A 20 11.49 -11.60 11.09
CA GLU A 20 10.04 -11.71 11.06
C GLU A 20 9.38 -11.50 12.43
N SER A 21 8.14 -11.04 12.40
CA SER A 21 7.30 -10.77 13.57
C SER A 21 7.87 -9.75 14.57
N THR A 22 8.89 -8.98 14.18
CA THR A 22 9.43 -7.84 14.93
C THR A 22 8.95 -6.53 14.32
N ASP A 23 8.46 -5.58 15.12
CA ASP A 23 8.05 -4.28 14.58
C ASP A 23 9.29 -3.37 14.51
N TRP A 24 10.28 -3.76 13.69
CA TRP A 24 11.59 -3.11 13.60
C TRP A 24 11.48 -1.60 13.30
N TYR A 25 10.43 -1.21 12.58
CA TYR A 25 10.15 0.17 12.21
C TYR A 25 9.70 1.05 13.38
N TRP A 26 9.37 0.48 14.55
CA TRP A 26 9.14 1.22 15.80
C TRP A 26 10.40 1.35 16.67
N GLY A 27 11.54 0.84 16.22
CA GLY A 27 12.81 0.92 16.93
C GLY A 27 13.86 1.74 16.18
N ASP A 28 15.08 1.72 16.71
CA ASP A 28 16.23 2.47 16.18
C ASP A 28 16.53 2.16 14.70
N ALA A 29 16.12 0.98 14.21
CA ALA A 29 16.32 0.57 12.83
C ALA A 29 15.67 1.53 11.83
N ALA A 30 14.46 2.06 12.09
CA ALA A 30 13.83 3.04 11.20
C ALA A 30 14.68 4.32 11.07
N ASP A 31 15.12 4.86 12.21
CA ASP A 31 15.96 6.07 12.26
C ASP A 31 17.31 5.84 11.56
N GLU A 32 17.92 4.66 11.74
CA GLU A 32 19.16 4.27 11.08
C GLU A 32 19.00 4.20 9.55
N ILE A 33 17.89 3.62 9.07
CA ILE A 33 17.55 3.56 7.65
C ILE A 33 17.34 4.96 7.09
N GLU A 34 16.58 5.83 7.77
CA GLU A 34 16.37 7.21 7.32
C GLU A 34 17.67 8.01 7.28
N LEU A 35 18.55 7.83 8.27
CA LEU A 35 19.86 8.48 8.30
C LEU A 35 20.76 8.02 7.17
N ALA A 36 20.74 6.71 6.87
CA ALA A 36 21.55 6.09 5.81
C ALA A 36 21.05 6.45 4.41
N LEU A 37 19.73 6.36 4.19
CA LEU A 37 19.10 6.46 2.88
C LEU A 37 18.58 7.86 2.55
N ARG A 38 18.38 8.72 3.57
CA ARG A 38 17.97 10.12 3.43
C ARG A 38 16.70 10.28 2.57
N PRO A 39 15.54 9.82 3.05
CA PRO A 39 14.28 9.89 2.30
C PRO A 39 13.78 11.33 2.05
N ASN A 40 14.47 12.35 2.57
CA ASN A 40 14.23 13.77 2.26
C ASN A 40 14.95 14.27 0.98
N GLU A 41 15.78 13.42 0.35
CA GLU A 41 16.50 13.76 -0.86
C GLU A 41 15.86 13.14 -2.12
N PRO A 42 15.78 13.86 -3.26
CA PRO A 42 15.05 13.40 -4.45
C PRO A 42 15.57 12.08 -5.04
N GLN A 43 16.87 11.79 -4.90
CA GLN A 43 17.45 10.53 -5.38
C GLN A 43 16.88 9.30 -4.67
N SER A 44 16.41 9.46 -3.43
CA SER A 44 15.88 8.37 -2.61
C SER A 44 14.55 7.85 -3.14
N PHE A 45 13.87 8.62 -3.99
CA PHE A 45 12.70 8.16 -4.74
C PHE A 45 12.99 6.94 -5.62
N LYS A 46 14.26 6.74 -6.01
CA LYS A 46 14.69 5.57 -6.76
C LYS A 46 14.49 4.27 -6.00
N VAL A 47 14.47 4.29 -4.66
CA VAL A 47 14.15 3.13 -3.83
C VAL A 47 12.71 2.69 -4.06
N ILE A 48 11.75 3.63 -4.00
CA ILE A 48 10.32 3.38 -4.28
C ILE A 48 10.14 2.84 -5.70
N GLU A 49 10.74 3.52 -6.69
CA GLU A 49 10.65 3.10 -8.10
C GLU A 49 11.22 1.69 -8.29
N THR A 50 12.36 1.38 -7.66
CA THR A 50 13.00 0.07 -7.81
C THR A 50 12.20 -1.02 -7.12
N ALA A 51 11.70 -0.77 -5.89
CA ALA A 51 10.89 -1.73 -5.16
C ALA A 51 9.62 -2.12 -5.94
N LEU A 52 8.92 -1.15 -6.51
CA LEU A 52 7.73 -1.42 -7.32
C LEU A 52 8.08 -2.12 -8.64
N ASN A 53 9.10 -1.65 -9.37
CA ASN A 53 9.46 -2.20 -10.68
C ASN A 53 10.11 -3.58 -10.61
N GLN A 54 10.66 -3.96 -9.46
CA GLN A 54 11.34 -5.24 -9.23
C GLN A 54 10.59 -6.13 -8.23
N LEU A 55 9.29 -5.89 -8.05
CA LEU A 55 8.47 -6.66 -7.10
C LEU A 55 8.62 -8.19 -7.24
N PRO A 56 8.61 -8.80 -8.44
CA PRO A 56 8.85 -10.25 -8.56
C PRO A 56 10.22 -10.70 -8.04
N SER A 57 11.27 -9.90 -8.24
CA SER A 57 12.60 -10.18 -7.72
C SER A 57 12.66 -10.04 -6.20
N LEU A 58 11.96 -9.06 -5.63
CA LEU A 58 11.82 -8.92 -4.18
C LEU A 58 11.09 -10.14 -3.59
N MET A 59 9.97 -10.56 -4.20
CA MET A 59 9.19 -11.72 -3.76
C MET A 59 9.97 -13.04 -3.86
N ALA A 60 10.96 -13.13 -4.74
CA ALA A 60 11.84 -14.30 -4.83
C ALA A 60 12.93 -14.33 -3.73
N ARG A 61 13.18 -13.19 -3.08
CA ARG A 61 14.28 -13.00 -2.12
C ARG A 61 13.79 -12.88 -0.68
N TYR A 62 12.67 -12.22 -0.48
CA TYR A 62 12.13 -11.89 0.84
C TYR A 62 10.83 -12.62 1.11
N SER A 63 10.55 -12.87 2.39
CA SER A 63 9.29 -13.49 2.80
C SER A 63 8.10 -12.55 2.56
N ALA A 64 6.89 -13.10 2.56
CA ALA A 64 5.69 -12.28 2.40
C ALA A 64 5.54 -11.26 3.54
N TRP A 65 5.95 -11.61 4.76
CA TRP A 65 5.95 -10.68 5.88
C TRP A 65 6.92 -9.52 5.62
N GLN A 66 8.15 -9.82 5.18
CA GLN A 66 9.18 -8.82 4.85
C GLN A 66 8.73 -7.87 3.73
N ILE A 67 8.09 -8.40 2.69
CA ILE A 67 7.51 -7.58 1.61
C ILE A 67 6.41 -6.66 2.16
N ALA A 68 5.48 -7.19 2.95
CA ALA A 68 4.40 -6.40 3.53
C ALA A 68 4.93 -5.28 4.44
N THR A 69 5.88 -5.58 5.35
CA THR A 69 6.49 -4.57 6.23
C THR A 69 7.26 -3.52 5.46
N GLY A 70 8.05 -3.93 4.45
CA GLY A 70 8.88 -2.99 3.69
C GLY A 70 8.03 -2.03 2.85
N PHE A 71 6.94 -2.52 2.24
CA PHE A 71 5.99 -1.63 1.56
C PHE A 71 5.16 -0.80 2.54
N GLU A 72 4.82 -1.31 3.73
CA GLU A 72 4.20 -0.47 4.75
C GLU A 72 5.15 0.68 5.15
N PHE A 73 6.42 0.39 5.42
CA PHE A 73 7.42 1.41 5.73
C PHE A 73 7.55 2.47 4.61
N LEU A 74 7.62 2.06 3.35
CA LEU A 74 7.77 2.99 2.21
C LEU A 74 6.55 3.88 1.96
N PHE A 75 5.35 3.44 2.35
CA PHE A 75 4.09 4.13 2.02
C PHE A 75 3.34 4.67 3.24
N ASN A 76 3.75 4.36 4.47
CA ASN A 76 3.14 4.85 5.70
C ASN A 76 3.92 6.04 6.28
N ASN A 77 3.32 7.23 6.30
CA ASN A 77 3.99 8.45 6.77
C ASN A 77 4.14 8.54 8.29
N VAL A 78 3.53 7.61 9.04
CA VAL A 78 3.80 7.44 10.47
C VAL A 78 5.10 6.68 10.68
N LEU A 79 5.48 5.79 9.74
CA LEU A 79 6.65 4.93 9.86
C LEU A 79 7.90 5.49 9.20
N SER A 80 7.74 6.26 8.11
CA SER A 80 8.86 6.90 7.44
C SER A 80 8.49 8.17 6.69
N SER A 81 9.51 8.92 6.29
CA SER A 81 9.42 10.12 5.47
C SER A 81 9.31 9.81 3.97
N TYR A 82 9.44 8.55 3.54
CA TYR A 82 9.38 8.17 2.11
C TYR A 82 8.13 8.65 1.38
N PRO A 83 6.91 8.58 1.96
CA PRO A 83 5.71 9.07 1.29
C PRO A 83 5.79 10.56 0.94
N LEU A 84 6.53 11.37 1.71
CA LEU A 84 6.68 12.81 1.47
C LEU A 84 7.41 13.12 0.16
N LEU A 85 8.17 12.17 -0.39
CA LEU A 85 8.78 12.32 -1.72
C LEU A 85 7.73 12.46 -2.83
N PHE A 86 6.50 12.00 -2.64
CA PHE A 86 5.42 12.24 -3.58
C PHE A 86 4.92 13.70 -3.57
N GLN A 87 5.32 14.52 -2.60
CA GLN A 87 5.06 15.97 -2.58
C GLN A 87 6.27 16.80 -3.06
N ASP A 88 7.42 16.18 -3.27
CA ASP A 88 8.65 16.89 -3.63
C ASP A 88 8.63 17.31 -5.11
N GLU A 89 8.52 18.63 -5.34
CA GLU A 89 8.48 19.23 -6.68
C GLU A 89 9.81 19.10 -7.44
N ARG A 90 10.92 18.75 -6.76
CA ARG A 90 12.19 18.41 -7.42
C ARG A 90 12.10 17.09 -8.19
N ILE A 91 11.06 16.28 -7.95
CA ILE A 91 10.77 15.04 -8.67
C ILE A 91 9.64 15.31 -9.67
N GLU A 92 9.93 15.05 -10.93
CA GLU A 92 8.97 15.13 -12.04
C GLU A 92 7.63 14.48 -11.68
N GLU A 93 6.53 15.21 -11.86
CA GLU A 93 5.19 14.74 -11.49
C GLU A 93 4.83 13.42 -12.20
N THR A 94 5.24 13.28 -13.47
CA THR A 94 5.01 12.05 -14.24
C THR A 94 5.65 10.82 -13.61
N ARG A 95 6.81 10.95 -12.96
CA ARG A 95 7.45 9.85 -12.22
C ARG A 95 6.68 9.51 -10.95
N ARG A 96 6.24 10.53 -10.20
CA ARG A 96 5.43 10.36 -8.98
C ARG A 96 4.09 9.67 -9.29
N VAL A 97 3.42 10.12 -10.36
CA VAL A 97 2.16 9.52 -10.85
C VAL A 97 2.39 8.08 -11.30
N LEU A 98 3.44 7.79 -12.07
CA LEU A 98 3.75 6.44 -12.52
C LEU A 98 4.02 5.49 -11.34
N ALA A 99 4.78 5.92 -10.33
CA ALA A 99 5.00 5.12 -9.13
C ALA A 99 3.69 4.84 -8.38
N ALA A 100 2.80 5.84 -8.26
CA ALA A 100 1.48 5.63 -7.67
C ALA A 100 0.62 4.65 -8.49
N GLU A 101 0.66 4.70 -9.83
CA GLU A 101 -0.05 3.74 -10.69
C GLU A 101 0.53 2.30 -10.58
N ASN A 102 1.84 2.18 -10.37
CA ASN A 102 2.53 0.90 -10.17
C ASN A 102 2.19 0.21 -8.85
N LEU A 103 1.58 0.90 -7.88
CA LEU A 103 1.00 0.26 -6.69
C LEU A 103 -0.01 -0.82 -7.05
N PHE A 104 -0.63 -0.77 -8.23
CA PHE A 104 -1.50 -1.85 -8.67
C PHE A 104 -0.79 -3.22 -8.70
N ASP A 105 0.49 -3.29 -9.07
CA ASP A 105 1.20 -4.56 -9.11
C ASP A 105 1.45 -5.10 -7.69
N LEU A 106 1.65 -4.23 -6.69
CA LEU A 106 1.68 -4.64 -5.29
C LEU A 106 0.37 -5.34 -4.88
N PHE A 107 -0.78 -4.83 -5.32
CA PHE A 107 -2.07 -5.46 -5.05
C PHE A 107 -2.32 -6.73 -5.88
N ASN A 108 -2.10 -6.64 -7.19
CA ASN A 108 -2.48 -7.69 -8.14
C ASN A 108 -1.49 -8.85 -8.20
N VAL A 109 -0.22 -8.64 -7.89
CA VAL A 109 0.80 -9.68 -7.88
C VAL A 109 1.05 -10.16 -6.47
N PHE A 110 1.40 -9.25 -5.56
CA PHE A 110 1.79 -9.64 -4.20
C PHE A 110 0.58 -9.92 -3.30
N PHE A 111 -0.24 -8.92 -2.98
CA PHE A 111 -1.33 -9.12 -2.02
C PHE A 111 -2.37 -10.12 -2.50
N ARG A 112 -2.65 -10.20 -3.80
CA ARG A 112 -3.54 -11.22 -4.37
C ARG A 112 -3.15 -12.63 -3.92
N ASP A 113 -1.86 -12.95 -3.91
CA ASP A 113 -1.35 -14.30 -3.64
C ASP A 113 -0.94 -14.48 -2.17
N ALA A 114 -0.49 -13.41 -1.52
CA ALA A 114 -0.04 -13.43 -0.13
C ALA A 114 -1.18 -13.35 0.90
N THR A 115 -2.36 -12.88 0.50
CA THR A 115 -3.55 -12.87 1.36
C THR A 115 -4.33 -14.18 1.20
N THR A 116 -4.36 -15.01 2.25
CA THR A 116 -4.92 -16.37 2.18
C THR A 116 -6.37 -16.47 2.66
N TRP A 117 -6.98 -15.36 3.09
CA TRP A 117 -8.31 -15.39 3.69
C TRP A 117 -9.43 -15.38 2.66
N THR A 118 -10.36 -16.32 2.81
CA THR A 118 -11.51 -16.47 1.93
C THR A 118 -12.66 -15.53 2.29
N ALA A 119 -12.70 -15.03 3.53
CA ALA A 119 -13.65 -14.00 3.95
C ALA A 119 -12.97 -12.62 3.99
N PRO A 120 -13.74 -11.52 4.04
CA PRO A 120 -13.21 -10.17 4.27
C PRO A 120 -12.44 -10.03 5.59
N VAL A 121 -11.37 -9.26 5.57
CA VAL A 121 -10.44 -8.97 6.67
C VAL A 121 -11.13 -8.26 7.83
N HIS A 122 -12.02 -7.28 7.57
CA HIS A 122 -12.75 -6.56 8.62
C HIS A 122 -13.59 -7.49 9.52
N LEU A 123 -13.97 -8.66 9.01
CA LEU A 123 -14.73 -9.67 9.75
C LEU A 123 -13.85 -10.67 10.52
N GLN A 124 -12.53 -10.62 10.33
CA GLN A 124 -11.57 -11.61 10.83
C GLN A 124 -10.49 -11.02 11.76
N ARG A 125 -10.61 -9.76 12.17
CA ARG A 125 -9.63 -9.07 13.05
C ARG A 125 -9.27 -9.82 14.34
N THR A 126 -10.10 -10.77 14.79
CA THR A 126 -9.90 -11.57 16.01
C THR A 126 -9.64 -13.06 15.76
N ALA A 127 -9.60 -13.51 14.49
CA ALA A 127 -9.65 -14.93 14.13
C ALA A 127 -8.28 -15.51 13.72
N ALA A 128 -7.22 -14.71 13.64
CA ALA A 128 -5.93 -15.17 13.14
C ALA A 128 -5.18 -15.97 14.22
N SER A 129 -5.10 -17.29 14.05
CA SER A 129 -4.15 -18.14 14.79
C SER A 129 -2.71 -17.95 14.31
N ASP A 130 -2.54 -17.39 13.11
CA ASP A 130 -1.26 -17.07 12.47
C ASP A 130 -1.05 -15.54 12.48
N ARG A 131 -0.05 -15.11 13.27
CA ARG A 131 0.26 -13.69 13.48
C ARG A 131 0.75 -13.02 12.18
N ASP A 132 1.58 -13.70 11.41
CA ASP A 132 2.22 -13.11 10.23
C ASP A 132 1.20 -12.98 9.08
N GLN A 133 0.38 -14.01 8.88
CA GLN A 133 -0.71 -13.92 7.93
C GLN A 133 -1.74 -12.86 8.33
N GLY A 134 -2.08 -12.75 9.62
CA GLY A 134 -2.95 -11.70 10.14
C GLY A 134 -2.40 -10.31 9.87
N TYR A 135 -1.09 -10.13 10.03
CA TYR A 135 -0.40 -8.87 9.73
C TYR A 135 -0.42 -8.53 8.24
N ILE A 136 -0.06 -9.45 7.34
CA ILE A 136 -0.08 -9.22 5.88
C ILE A 136 -1.48 -8.80 5.40
N ASN A 137 -2.52 -9.47 5.90
CA ASN A 137 -3.91 -9.12 5.59
C ASN A 137 -4.28 -7.73 6.13
N THR A 138 -3.78 -7.36 7.31
CA THR A 138 -3.99 -6.03 7.90
C THR A 138 -3.31 -4.95 7.08
N VAL A 139 -2.06 -5.16 6.65
CA VAL A 139 -1.34 -4.21 5.77
C VAL A 139 -2.11 -4.02 4.46
N CYS A 140 -2.60 -5.09 3.85
CA CYS A 140 -3.43 -4.99 2.64
C CYS A 140 -4.70 -4.17 2.89
N TYR A 141 -5.45 -4.51 3.94
CA TYR A 141 -6.72 -3.86 4.28
C TYR A 141 -6.55 -2.37 4.60
N MET A 142 -5.57 -2.03 5.43
CA MET A 142 -5.31 -0.67 5.94
C MET A 142 -4.41 0.17 5.02
N PHE A 143 -3.97 -0.36 3.87
CA PHE A 143 -2.98 0.30 3.04
C PHE A 143 -3.34 1.76 2.75
N TRP A 144 -4.59 2.03 2.35
CA TRP A 144 -5.04 3.37 1.98
C TRP A 144 -5.26 4.31 3.17
N ASP A 145 -5.40 3.79 4.40
CA ASP A 145 -5.50 4.60 5.62
C ASP A 145 -4.14 5.13 6.02
N ASN A 146 -3.13 4.28 5.86
CA ASN A 146 -1.75 4.57 6.20
C ASN A 146 -1.03 5.32 5.08
N CYS A 147 -1.52 5.22 3.84
CA CYS A 147 -0.90 5.80 2.65
C CYS A 147 -1.45 7.20 2.35
N PRO A 148 -0.68 8.28 2.59
CA PRO A 148 -1.19 9.66 2.53
C PRO A 148 -1.36 10.22 1.11
N LEU A 149 -1.07 9.43 0.06
CA LEU A 149 -0.94 9.94 -1.31
C LEU A 149 -2.21 10.64 -1.81
N VAL A 150 -3.38 10.16 -1.39
CA VAL A 150 -4.68 10.73 -1.79
C VAL A 150 -5.02 12.05 -1.07
N ASP A 151 -4.38 12.29 0.08
CA ASP A 151 -4.60 13.45 0.95
C ASP A 151 -3.60 14.59 0.73
N PHE A 152 -2.52 14.36 -0.03
CA PHE A 152 -1.53 15.40 -0.38
C PHE A 152 -2.06 16.57 -1.21
N GLY A 153 -3.32 16.54 -1.63
CA GLY A 153 -3.94 17.64 -2.38
C GLY A 153 -3.50 17.72 -3.84
N ILE A 154 -2.72 16.76 -4.35
CA ILE A 154 -2.23 16.71 -5.72
C ILE A 154 -3.23 15.92 -6.60
N PRO A 155 -3.96 16.58 -7.53
CA PRO A 155 -5.07 15.93 -8.25
C PRO A 155 -4.64 14.73 -9.11
N SER A 156 -3.46 14.78 -9.72
CA SER A 156 -2.93 13.70 -10.55
C SER A 156 -2.59 12.45 -9.74
N LEU A 157 -2.01 12.60 -8.54
CA LEU A 157 -1.77 11.49 -7.61
C LEU A 157 -3.07 10.87 -7.09
N ARG A 158 -4.05 11.70 -6.69
CA ARG A 158 -5.37 11.20 -6.31
C ARG A 158 -6.00 10.40 -7.45
N THR A 159 -5.94 10.93 -8.66
CA THR A 159 -6.49 10.27 -9.85
C THR A 159 -5.81 8.92 -10.10
N ALA A 160 -4.48 8.85 -9.95
CA ALA A 160 -3.70 7.62 -10.07
C ALA A 160 -4.10 6.59 -9.01
N CYS A 161 -4.19 6.98 -7.74
CA CYS A 161 -4.61 6.10 -6.64
C CYS A 161 -6.04 5.55 -6.86
N ILE A 162 -6.98 6.39 -7.30
CA ILE A 162 -8.34 5.94 -7.63
C ILE A 162 -8.32 4.94 -8.80
N LYS A 163 -7.49 5.14 -9.82
CA LYS A 163 -7.33 4.13 -10.90
C LYS A 163 -6.80 2.81 -10.35
N VAL A 164 -5.86 2.83 -9.40
CA VAL A 164 -5.36 1.60 -8.75
C VAL A 164 -6.50 0.90 -8.02
N MET A 165 -7.24 1.62 -7.18
CA MET A 165 -8.39 1.05 -6.44
C MET A 165 -9.45 0.50 -7.40
N GLU A 166 -9.80 1.22 -8.47
CA GLU A 166 -10.72 0.75 -9.51
C GLU A 166 -10.27 -0.58 -10.13
N ARG A 167 -8.99 -0.71 -10.48
CA ARG A 167 -8.44 -1.96 -11.02
C ARG A 167 -8.50 -3.09 -9.99
N CYS A 168 -8.23 -2.78 -8.72
CA CYS A 168 -8.27 -3.74 -7.62
C CYS A 168 -9.68 -4.35 -7.40
N LEU A 169 -10.75 -3.63 -7.73
CA LEU A 169 -12.13 -4.16 -7.70
C LEU A 169 -12.39 -5.33 -8.66
N SER A 170 -11.46 -5.61 -9.59
CA SER A 170 -11.53 -6.74 -10.53
C SER A 170 -10.51 -7.84 -10.23
N VAL A 171 -9.69 -7.69 -9.19
CA VAL A 171 -8.72 -8.71 -8.78
C VAL A 171 -9.46 -9.84 -8.07
N PRO A 172 -9.18 -11.13 -8.38
CA PRO A 172 -9.87 -12.27 -7.76
C PRO A 172 -9.35 -12.56 -6.34
N SER A 173 -9.30 -11.54 -5.47
CA SER A 173 -8.95 -11.65 -4.06
C SER A 173 -9.88 -10.75 -3.23
N ASN A 174 -10.53 -11.35 -2.23
CA ASN A 174 -11.46 -10.62 -1.37
C ASN A 174 -10.75 -9.53 -0.56
N ALA A 175 -9.52 -9.78 -0.08
CA ALA A 175 -8.74 -8.79 0.66
C ALA A 175 -8.35 -7.59 -0.21
N VAL A 176 -7.95 -7.84 -1.47
CA VAL A 176 -7.60 -6.76 -2.41
C VAL A 176 -8.83 -5.92 -2.79
N ILE A 177 -9.97 -6.58 -3.06
CA ILE A 177 -11.23 -5.87 -3.33
C ILE A 177 -11.64 -5.03 -2.11
N GLU A 178 -11.54 -5.60 -0.92
CA GLU A 178 -11.90 -4.91 0.32
C GLU A 178 -11.02 -3.70 0.60
N SER A 179 -9.70 -3.84 0.45
CA SER A 179 -8.75 -2.72 0.54
C SER A 179 -9.14 -1.58 -0.40
N ALA A 180 -9.45 -1.91 -1.66
CA ALA A 180 -9.87 -0.92 -2.64
C ALA A 180 -11.18 -0.23 -2.23
N LEU A 181 -12.18 -0.99 -1.77
CA LEU A 181 -13.43 -0.42 -1.26
C LEU A 181 -13.21 0.44 0.00
N HIS A 182 -12.25 0.07 0.85
CA HIS A 182 -11.88 0.82 2.04
C HIS A 182 -11.35 2.21 1.65
N GLY A 183 -10.34 2.26 0.78
CA GLY A 183 -9.77 3.52 0.29
C GLY A 183 -10.79 4.37 -0.49
N LEU A 184 -11.62 3.76 -1.33
CA LEU A 184 -12.71 4.47 -2.03
C LEU A 184 -13.74 5.03 -1.04
N GLY A 185 -13.99 4.34 0.07
CA GLY A 185 -14.89 4.81 1.12
C GLY A 185 -14.41 6.10 1.79
N HIS A 186 -13.12 6.21 2.11
CA HIS A 186 -12.55 7.47 2.65
C HIS A 186 -12.62 8.62 1.64
N LEU A 187 -12.59 8.31 0.34
CA LEU A 187 -12.67 9.30 -0.72
C LEU A 187 -14.11 9.70 -1.08
N ALA A 188 -15.10 8.85 -0.82
CA ALA A 188 -16.49 9.11 -1.20
C ALA A 188 -17.05 10.48 -0.76
N PRO A 189 -16.73 11.02 0.44
CA PRO A 189 -17.17 12.38 0.82
C PRO A 189 -16.57 13.51 -0.03
N LYS A 190 -15.45 13.26 -0.71
CA LYS A 190 -14.63 14.26 -1.42
C LYS A 190 -14.61 14.05 -2.94
N ASP A 191 -14.91 12.85 -3.43
CA ASP A 191 -14.76 12.47 -4.84
C ASP A 191 -15.95 11.62 -5.33
N PRO A 192 -16.81 12.18 -6.22
CA PRO A 192 -17.94 11.45 -6.80
C PRO A 192 -17.55 10.16 -7.53
N ARG A 193 -16.36 10.09 -8.14
CA ARG A 193 -15.90 8.86 -8.81
C ARG A 193 -15.78 7.71 -7.82
N ALA A 194 -15.38 7.98 -6.57
CA ALA A 194 -15.26 6.94 -5.55
C ALA A 194 -16.63 6.37 -5.15
N VAL A 195 -17.67 7.23 -5.13
CA VAL A 195 -19.07 6.82 -4.95
C VAL A 195 -19.54 5.95 -6.11
N ASP A 196 -19.29 6.38 -7.35
CA ASP A 196 -19.71 5.66 -8.57
C ASP A 196 -19.05 4.28 -8.67
N LEU A 197 -17.76 4.17 -8.36
CA LEU A 197 -17.04 2.90 -8.38
C LEU A 197 -17.56 1.93 -7.31
N SER A 198 -17.76 2.41 -6.08
CA SER A 198 -18.23 1.58 -4.97
C SER A 198 -19.69 1.13 -5.18
N SER A 199 -20.57 2.06 -5.58
CA SER A 199 -21.96 1.74 -5.89
C SER A 199 -22.09 0.84 -7.13
N GLY A 200 -21.26 1.06 -8.15
CA GLY A 200 -21.17 0.21 -9.33
C GLY A 200 -20.74 -1.22 -9.00
N PHE A 201 -19.76 -1.39 -8.09
CA PHE A 201 -19.39 -2.71 -7.57
C PHE A 201 -20.59 -3.38 -6.87
N ALA A 202 -21.26 -2.67 -5.96
CA ALA A 202 -22.41 -3.19 -5.24
C ALA A 202 -23.57 -3.58 -6.17
N ALA A 203 -23.82 -2.78 -7.21
CA ALA A 203 -24.90 -2.99 -8.17
C ALA A 203 -24.69 -4.22 -9.06
N ARG A 204 -23.44 -4.59 -9.35
CA ARG A 204 -23.15 -5.85 -10.06
C ARG A 204 -23.63 -7.07 -9.28
N GLY A 205 -23.61 -7.02 -7.96
CA GLY A 205 -24.10 -8.10 -7.09
C GLY A 205 -23.28 -9.40 -7.19
N ILE A 206 -22.09 -9.36 -7.80
CA ILE A 206 -21.20 -10.50 -7.98
C ILE A 206 -20.08 -10.42 -6.95
N GLY A 207 -19.80 -11.54 -6.27
CA GLY A 207 -18.74 -11.65 -5.27
C GLY A 207 -19.26 -11.99 -3.88
N HIS A 208 -18.41 -11.86 -2.86
CA HIS A 208 -18.75 -12.20 -1.49
C HIS A 208 -19.85 -11.25 -0.95
N PRO A 209 -20.95 -11.74 -0.33
CA PRO A 209 -22.06 -10.90 0.13
C PRO A 209 -21.65 -9.76 1.07
N ALA A 210 -20.69 -10.03 1.97
CA ALA A 210 -20.16 -9.00 2.86
C ALA A 210 -19.41 -7.89 2.10
N LEU A 211 -18.73 -8.17 0.98
CA LEU A 211 -18.09 -7.13 0.15
C LEU A 211 -19.12 -6.30 -0.61
N ILE A 212 -20.24 -6.89 -1.02
CA ILE A 212 -21.35 -6.14 -1.61
C ILE A 212 -21.96 -5.18 -0.59
N ALA A 213 -22.16 -5.64 0.66
CA ALA A 213 -22.62 -4.78 1.76
C ALA A 213 -21.59 -3.69 2.08
N TYR A 214 -20.31 -4.06 2.11
CA TYR A 214 -19.19 -3.15 2.34
C TYR A 214 -19.15 -2.06 1.27
N ALA A 215 -19.27 -2.41 -0.01
CA ALA A 215 -19.28 -1.46 -1.12
C ALA A 215 -20.43 -0.45 -1.04
N LYS A 216 -21.62 -0.87 -0.55
CA LYS A 216 -22.73 0.05 -0.25
C LYS A 216 -22.37 1.01 0.88
N ALA A 217 -21.73 0.53 1.94
CA ALA A 217 -21.27 1.37 3.04
C ALA A 217 -20.20 2.37 2.57
N ALA A 218 -19.19 1.89 1.84
CA ALA A 218 -18.12 2.69 1.24
C ALA A 218 -18.66 3.79 0.32
N SER A 219 -19.67 3.49 -0.52
CA SER A 219 -20.31 4.50 -1.38
C SER A 219 -20.98 5.64 -0.60
N ALA A 220 -21.29 5.43 0.68
CA ALA A 220 -21.82 6.43 1.60
C ALA A 220 -20.75 7.06 2.50
N GLY A 221 -19.46 6.83 2.22
CA GLY A 221 -18.35 7.32 3.04
C GLY A 221 -18.20 6.61 4.39
N ARG A 222 -18.67 5.37 4.51
CA ARG A 222 -18.63 4.60 5.77
C ARG A 222 -17.79 3.36 5.61
N VAL A 223 -16.62 3.34 6.26
CA VAL A 223 -15.71 2.20 6.32
C VAL A 223 -15.34 1.92 7.79
N PRO A 224 -15.24 0.65 8.23
CA PRO A 224 -14.94 0.28 9.62
C PRO A 224 -13.47 0.30 10.00
#